data_AF-A0A5C8AIP9-F1
#
_entry.id   AF-A0A5C8AIP9-F1
#
_cell.length_a   1.000
_cell.length_b   1.000
_cell.length_c   1.000
_cell.angle_alpha   90.00
_cell.angle_beta   90.00
_cell.angle_gamma   90.00
#
_symmetry.space_group_name_H-M   'P 1'
#
loop_
_entity.id
_entity.type
_entity.pdbx_description
1 polymer ?
#
loop_
_entity_poly.entity_id
_entity_poly.type
_entity_poly.pdbx_seq_one_letter_code
_entity_poly.pdbx_strand_id
1 'polypeptide(L)'
;MKKNLLVLIGLVGSLNLFAQKEPEVMTIDGKPVTKSEFLQIYLKNNTDPKYDKVSLDEYMTLFTKFKLKVAEAESLGYDTLPKLKKELDGYRKTLSTPYLVDNETNDALIKQAYERSKKEIRASHILIRLDENALPADTLKAYNKALALKKRIEAGEDFATVAKSKGGSEDPSAQTNGGDLGYFT
;
A
#
# COMPACT_ATOMS: atom_id res chain seq x y z
N MET A 1 43.06 40.69 -7.29
CA MET A 1 41.80 41.09 -6.62
C MET A 1 40.70 40.27 -7.29
N LYS A 2 39.92 39.35 -6.69
CA LYS A 2 39.49 38.99 -5.32
C LYS A 2 39.41 37.44 -5.32
N LYS A 3 40.14 36.70 -4.48
CA LYS A 3 39.79 36.23 -3.11
C LYS A 3 38.35 35.70 -2.95
N ASN A 4 38.27 34.42 -2.56
CA ASN A 4 37.20 33.69 -1.88
C ASN A 4 36.29 32.79 -2.74
N LEU A 5 36.63 31.51 -2.82
CA LEU A 5 35.70 30.45 -2.41
C LEU A 5 36.47 29.20 -1.97
N LEU A 6 37.03 29.30 -0.77
CA LEU A 6 37.55 28.20 0.01
C LEU A 6 36.37 27.62 0.79
N VAL A 7 36.36 26.29 0.95
CA VAL A 7 35.53 25.51 1.90
C VAL A 7 34.08 25.22 1.49
N LEU A 8 33.89 24.08 0.82
CA LEU A 8 32.85 23.13 1.23
C LEU A 8 33.29 21.66 1.03
N ILE A 9 34.58 21.37 1.24
CA ILE A 9 35.08 20.04 1.59
C ILE A 9 35.21 20.04 3.12
N GLY A 10 34.07 19.92 3.80
CA GLY A 10 34.03 20.17 5.24
C GLY A 10 32.67 19.97 5.88
N LEU A 11 31.91 18.97 5.45
CA LEU A 11 30.89 18.36 6.31
C LEU A 11 30.77 16.85 6.03
N VAL A 12 31.90 16.18 5.84
CA VAL A 12 32.07 14.80 6.37
C VAL A 12 32.33 14.97 7.86
N GLY A 13 31.38 15.61 8.55
CA GLY A 13 31.27 15.58 9.99
C GLY A 13 30.84 14.16 10.28
N SER A 14 31.80 13.36 10.73
CA SER A 14 31.61 12.09 11.38
C SER A 14 30.38 12.17 12.29
N LEU A 15 29.25 11.71 11.76
CA LEU A 15 28.21 11.08 12.55
C LEU A 15 28.88 9.85 13.16
N ASN A 16 29.66 10.07 14.21
CA ASN A 16 29.73 9.12 15.29
C ASN A 16 28.29 9.01 15.75
N LEU A 17 27.56 8.07 15.14
CA LEU A 17 26.43 7.42 15.74
C LEU A 17 26.96 6.90 17.07
N PHE A 18 26.93 7.75 18.10
CA PHE A 18 26.93 7.31 19.47
C PHE A 18 25.63 6.53 19.59
N ALA A 19 25.68 5.25 19.22
CA ALA A 19 24.74 4.28 19.72
C ALA A 19 24.82 4.40 21.23
N GLN A 20 23.85 5.10 21.82
CA GLN A 20 23.80 5.31 23.26
C GLN A 20 23.71 3.92 23.87
N LYS A 21 24.81 3.44 24.46
CA LYS A 21 24.86 2.09 25.04
C LYS A 21 23.81 2.07 26.14
N GLU A 22 22.69 1.40 25.89
CA GLU A 22 21.59 1.36 26.84
C GLU A 22 22.08 0.73 28.15
N PRO A 23 21.65 1.26 29.31
CA PRO A 23 21.99 0.67 30.59
C PRO A 23 21.53 -0.79 30.65
N GLU A 24 22.45 -1.69 30.93
CA GLU A 24 22.18 -3.10 31.16
C GLU A 24 21.67 -3.27 32.61
N VAL A 25 20.57 -3.98 32.78
CA VAL A 25 19.96 -4.22 34.11
C VAL A 25 20.39 -5.56 34.69
N MET A 26 20.70 -6.53 33.84
CA MET A 26 21.21 -7.85 34.22
C MET A 26 21.80 -8.58 33.00
N THR A 27 22.42 -9.73 33.26
CA THR A 27 22.86 -10.68 32.23
C THR A 27 22.21 -12.04 32.50
N ILE A 28 21.62 -12.66 31.48
CA ILE A 28 21.02 -13.99 31.56
C ILE A 28 21.65 -14.85 30.47
N ASP A 29 22.27 -15.97 30.85
CA ASP A 29 22.92 -16.89 29.91
C ASP A 29 23.92 -16.19 28.96
N GLY A 30 24.73 -15.28 29.53
CA GLY A 30 25.70 -14.48 28.77
C GLY A 30 25.10 -13.39 27.87
N LYS A 31 23.76 -13.30 27.75
CA LYS A 31 23.06 -12.26 26.99
C LYS A 31 22.70 -11.08 27.92
N PRO A 32 23.14 -9.84 27.62
CA PRO A 32 22.75 -8.66 28.39
C PRO A 32 21.27 -8.33 28.15
N VAL A 33 20.57 -7.93 29.21
CA VAL A 33 19.20 -7.41 29.15
C VAL A 33 19.26 -5.91 29.39
N THR A 34 18.74 -5.11 28.45
CA THR A 34 18.74 -3.66 28.58
C THR A 34 17.57 -3.16 29.42
N LYS A 35 17.70 -1.93 29.93
CA LYS A 35 16.63 -1.25 30.67
C LYS A 35 15.35 -1.14 29.85
N SER A 36 15.45 -0.86 28.55
CA SER A 36 14.29 -0.71 27.68
C SER A 36 13.57 -2.04 27.47
N GLU A 37 14.30 -3.14 27.24
CA GLU A 37 13.73 -4.48 27.13
C GLU A 37 12.98 -4.87 28.41
N PHE A 38 13.62 -4.69 29.56
CA PHE A 38 13.01 -5.01 30.86
C PHE A 38 11.74 -4.19 31.09
N LEU A 39 11.80 -2.87 30.90
CA LEU A 39 10.66 -1.99 31.10
C LEU A 39 9.55 -2.24 30.08
N GLN A 40 9.88 -2.53 28.83
CA GLN A 40 8.89 -2.86 27.80
C GLN A 40 8.05 -4.06 28.23
N ILE A 41 8.68 -5.11 28.77
CA ILE A 41 7.97 -6.32 29.21
C ILE A 41 7.27 -6.06 30.56
N TYR A 42 7.87 -5.31 31.48
CA TYR A 42 7.28 -4.96 32.77
C TYR A 42 5.99 -4.13 32.66
N LEU A 43 5.99 -3.18 31.73
CA LEU A 43 4.86 -2.28 31.49
C LEU A 43 3.80 -2.91 30.57
N LYS A 44 4.14 -4.01 29.86
CA LYS A 44 3.23 -4.67 28.94
C LYS A 44 2.01 -5.21 29.69
N ASN A 45 0.85 -4.64 29.40
CA ASN A 45 -0.44 -4.98 30.03
C ASN A 45 -0.50 -4.74 31.55
N ASN A 46 0.42 -3.94 32.11
CA ASN A 46 0.41 -3.55 33.52
C ASN A 46 -0.21 -2.15 33.65
N THR A 47 -1.48 -2.09 34.06
CA THR A 47 -2.26 -0.84 34.12
C THR A 47 -1.92 0.05 35.31
N ASP A 48 -1.24 -0.48 36.34
CA ASP A 48 -0.82 0.25 37.54
C ASP A 48 0.57 -0.25 38.01
N PRO A 49 1.65 0.11 37.29
CA PRO A 49 2.99 -0.38 37.59
C PRO A 49 3.54 0.23 38.88
N LYS A 50 4.12 -0.62 39.74
CA LYS A 50 4.74 -0.21 41.00
C LYS A 50 6.25 -0.19 40.89
N TYR A 51 6.85 0.96 41.18
CA TYR A 51 8.30 1.15 41.06
C TYR A 51 9.05 1.03 42.39
N ASP A 52 8.37 0.57 43.45
CA ASP A 52 9.05 0.28 44.70
C ASP A 52 9.99 -0.92 44.53
N LYS A 53 11.04 -0.96 45.35
CA LYS A 53 12.10 -1.96 45.24
C LYS A 53 11.57 -3.39 45.34
N VAL A 54 10.59 -3.64 46.22
CA VAL A 54 10.04 -4.99 46.43
C VAL A 54 9.34 -5.47 45.17
N SER A 55 8.44 -4.65 44.61
CA SER A 55 7.72 -4.97 43.37
C SER A 55 8.67 -5.23 42.19
N LEU A 56 9.73 -4.43 42.07
CA LEU A 56 10.72 -4.59 41.01
C LEU A 56 11.58 -5.85 41.19
N ASP A 57 12.03 -6.15 42.42
CA ASP A 57 12.84 -7.34 42.73
C ASP A 57 12.04 -8.63 42.49
N GLU A 58 10.76 -8.65 42.85
CA GLU A 58 9.85 -9.77 42.56
C GLU A 58 9.68 -9.99 41.06
N TYR A 59 9.41 -8.92 40.31
CA TYR A 59 9.30 -9.01 38.86
C TYR A 59 10.63 -9.42 38.20
N MET A 60 11.77 -8.96 38.73
CA MET A 60 13.10 -9.34 38.28
C MET A 60 13.30 -10.86 38.31
N THR A 61 12.83 -11.50 39.38
CA THR A 61 12.87 -12.95 39.54
C THR A 61 12.00 -13.66 38.50
N LEU A 62 10.78 -13.16 38.24
CA LEU A 62 9.89 -13.71 37.23
C LEU A 62 10.45 -13.55 35.82
N PHE A 63 10.97 -12.37 35.51
CA PHE A 63 11.61 -12.05 34.24
C PHE A 63 12.82 -12.94 33.98
N THR A 64 13.67 -13.14 34.99
CA THR A 64 14.84 -14.04 34.89
C THR A 64 14.43 -15.46 34.56
N LYS A 65 13.43 -16.01 35.28
CA LYS A 65 12.89 -17.34 35.01
C LYS A 65 12.28 -17.45 33.61
N PHE A 66 11.57 -16.42 33.15
CA PHE A 66 11.00 -16.36 31.81
C PHE A 66 12.10 -16.42 30.73
N LYS A 67 13.12 -15.56 30.83
CA LYS A 67 14.21 -15.50 29.85
C LYS A 67 15.05 -16.78 29.83
N LEU A 68 15.30 -17.41 30.98
CA LEU A 68 15.99 -18.71 31.03
C LEU A 68 15.19 -19.80 30.29
N LYS A 69 13.86 -19.83 30.46
CA LYS A 69 12.99 -20.77 29.71
C LYS A 69 13.01 -20.52 28.21
N VAL A 70 13.04 -19.25 27.80
CA VAL A 70 13.17 -18.88 26.38
C VAL A 70 14.52 -19.30 25.83
N ALA A 71 15.62 -19.03 26.54
CA ALA A 71 16.96 -19.42 26.12
C ALA A 71 17.09 -20.94 25.93
N GLU A 72 16.56 -21.73 26.86
CA GLU A 72 16.52 -23.20 26.72
C GLU A 72 15.68 -23.64 25.52
N ALA A 73 14.49 -23.03 25.31
CA ALA A 73 13.64 -23.35 24.17
C ALA A 73 14.31 -23.02 22.82
N GLU A 74 15.05 -21.91 22.74
CA GLU A 74 15.88 -21.55 21.57
C GLU A 74 17.03 -22.55 21.37
N SER A 75 17.71 -22.95 22.44
CA SER A 75 18.76 -23.98 22.40
C SER A 75 18.25 -25.32 21.86
N LEU A 76 17.02 -25.70 22.22
CA LEU A 76 16.32 -26.87 21.70
C LEU A 76 15.75 -26.67 20.29
N GLY A 77 15.90 -25.48 19.69
CA GLY A 77 15.44 -25.15 18.35
C GLY A 77 13.92 -25.01 18.21
N TYR A 78 13.18 -24.78 19.29
CA TYR A 78 11.72 -24.64 19.24
C TYR A 78 11.27 -23.41 18.44
N ASP A 79 12.10 -22.37 18.37
CA ASP A 79 11.93 -21.20 17.51
C ASP A 79 12.01 -21.54 16.00
N THR A 80 12.61 -22.68 15.66
CA THR A 80 12.82 -23.09 14.26
C THR A 80 11.69 -23.97 13.70
N LEU A 81 10.76 -24.42 14.55
CA LEU A 81 9.68 -25.34 14.20
C LEU A 81 8.83 -24.79 13.03
N PRO A 82 8.54 -25.59 11.99
CA PRO A 82 7.77 -25.13 10.83
C PRO A 82 6.40 -24.55 11.19
N LYS A 83 5.72 -25.13 12.19
CA LYS A 83 4.42 -24.66 12.67
C LYS A 83 4.51 -23.24 13.25
N LEU A 84 5.51 -22.98 14.08
CA LEU A 84 5.72 -21.68 14.71
C LEU A 84 6.09 -20.61 13.67
N LYS A 85 7.00 -20.93 12.74
CA LYS A 85 7.34 -20.02 11.63
C LYS A 85 6.11 -19.63 10.82
N LYS A 86 5.29 -20.61 10.44
CA LYS A 86 4.05 -20.38 9.68
C LYS A 86 3.08 -19.47 10.44
N GLU A 87 2.92 -19.68 11.74
CA GLU A 87 2.06 -18.85 12.60
C GLU A 87 2.59 -17.41 12.71
N LEU A 88 3.89 -17.25 12.99
CA LEU A 88 4.56 -15.95 13.06
C LEU A 88 4.45 -15.18 11.75
N ASP A 89 4.65 -15.84 10.61
CA ASP A 89 4.52 -15.23 9.29
C ASP A 89 3.06 -14.81 9.01
N GLY A 90 2.09 -15.60 9.47
CA GLY A 90 0.67 -15.23 9.42
C GLY A 90 0.35 -13.95 10.21
N TYR A 91 0.88 -13.82 11.42
CA TYR A 91 0.74 -12.60 12.22
C TYR A 91 1.41 -11.40 11.56
N ARG A 92 2.65 -11.57 11.07
CA ARG A 92 3.37 -10.50 10.35
C ARG A 92 2.58 -10.02 9.14
N LYS A 93 2.05 -10.94 8.33
CA LYS A 93 1.25 -10.61 7.15
C LYS A 93 0.04 -9.78 7.54
N THR A 94 -0.75 -10.24 8.51
CA THR A 94 -1.97 -9.55 8.95
C THR A 94 -1.67 -8.16 9.53
N LEU A 95 -0.63 -8.04 10.35
CA LEU A 95 -0.23 -6.76 10.96
C LEU A 95 0.36 -5.78 9.94
N SER A 96 0.95 -6.27 8.85
CA SER A 96 1.47 -5.41 7.78
C SER A 96 0.39 -4.86 6.86
N THR A 97 -0.74 -5.55 6.69
CA THR A 97 -1.80 -5.18 5.73
C THR A 97 -2.22 -3.72 5.82
N PRO A 98 -2.51 -3.13 7.00
CA PRO A 98 -2.95 -1.73 7.09
C PRO A 98 -1.89 -0.71 6.65
N TYR A 99 -0.60 -1.09 6.67
CA TYR A 99 0.51 -0.24 6.26
C TYR A 99 0.82 -0.35 4.76
N LEU A 100 0.29 -1.39 4.09
CA LEU A 100 0.43 -1.60 2.65
C LEU A 100 -0.72 -0.96 1.85
N VAL A 101 -1.75 -0.48 2.54
CA VAL A 101 -2.88 0.21 1.93
C VAL A 101 -2.58 1.70 1.87
N ASP A 102 -2.63 2.25 0.66
CA ASP A 102 -2.64 3.70 0.46
C ASP A 102 -4.04 4.24 0.80
N ASN A 103 -4.19 4.66 2.06
CA ASN A 103 -5.46 5.17 2.57
C ASN A 103 -5.90 6.45 1.85
N GLU A 104 -4.97 7.30 1.41
CA GLU A 104 -5.31 8.55 0.70
C GLU A 104 -5.96 8.25 -0.65
N THR A 105 -5.35 7.34 -1.41
CA THR A 105 -5.89 6.90 -2.70
C THR A 105 -7.23 6.19 -2.52
N ASN A 106 -7.36 5.36 -1.48
CA ASN A 106 -8.61 4.67 -1.19
C ASN A 106 -9.75 5.63 -0.84
N ASP A 107 -9.50 6.63 0.02
CA ASP A 107 -10.49 7.63 0.40
C ASP A 107 -10.91 8.50 -0.81
N ALA A 108 -9.97 8.83 -1.69
CA ALA A 108 -10.25 9.54 -2.93
C ALA A 108 -11.18 8.73 -3.85
N LEU A 109 -10.92 7.43 -4.01
CA LEU A 109 -11.76 6.52 -4.80
C LEU A 109 -13.16 6.35 -4.20
N ILE A 110 -13.26 6.21 -2.87
CA ILE A 110 -14.56 6.14 -2.16
C ILE A 110 -15.36 7.41 -2.42
N LYS A 111 -14.73 8.58 -2.28
CA LYS A 111 -15.39 9.86 -2.54
C LYS A 111 -15.82 9.98 -4.00
N GLN A 112 -14.98 9.58 -4.95
CA GLN A 112 -15.32 9.58 -6.37
C GLN A 112 -16.51 8.68 -6.66
N ALA A 113 -16.52 7.45 -6.14
CA ALA A 113 -17.62 6.50 -6.31
C ALA A 113 -18.92 7.04 -5.71
N TYR A 114 -18.86 7.67 -4.54
CA TYR A 114 -20.00 8.32 -3.91
C TYR A 114 -20.55 9.46 -4.77
N GLU A 115 -19.70 10.38 -5.23
CA GLU A 115 -20.15 11.49 -6.10
C GLU A 115 -20.78 10.99 -7.40
N ARG A 116 -20.20 9.95 -8.00
CA ARG A 116 -20.73 9.27 -9.19
C ARG A 116 -22.11 8.66 -8.95
N SER A 117 -22.30 7.98 -7.81
CA SER A 117 -23.59 7.37 -7.45
C SER A 117 -24.76 8.34 -7.29
N LYS A 118 -24.50 9.64 -7.12
CA LYS A 118 -25.55 10.65 -6.97
C LYS A 118 -26.30 10.95 -8.26
N LYS A 119 -25.77 10.51 -9.41
CA LYS A 119 -26.36 10.79 -10.72
C LYS A 119 -26.29 9.55 -11.59
N GLU A 120 -27.41 9.23 -12.23
CA GLU A 120 -27.44 8.24 -13.29
C GLU A 120 -27.34 8.96 -14.63
N ILE A 121 -26.47 8.45 -15.50
CA ILE A 121 -26.33 8.91 -16.87
C ILE A 121 -26.71 7.79 -17.82
N ARG A 122 -27.48 8.13 -18.86
CA ARG A 122 -27.69 7.26 -20.01
C ARG A 122 -26.86 7.77 -21.16
N ALA A 123 -26.01 6.91 -21.70
CA ALA A 123 -25.12 7.26 -22.79
C ALA A 123 -25.18 6.21 -23.90
N SER A 124 -24.79 6.63 -25.10
CA SER A 124 -24.54 5.73 -26.21
C SER A 124 -23.11 5.91 -26.71
N HIS A 125 -22.51 4.86 -27.25
CA HIS A 125 -21.14 4.89 -27.73
C HIS A 125 -20.97 4.22 -29.09
N ILE A 126 -19.93 4.65 -29.82
CA ILE A 126 -19.44 4.04 -31.04
C ILE A 126 -17.97 3.72 -30.80
N LEU A 127 -17.58 2.46 -30.98
CA LEU A 127 -16.20 2.03 -30.87
C LEU A 127 -15.55 1.98 -32.25
N ILE A 128 -14.37 2.59 -32.39
CA ILE A 128 -13.45 2.35 -33.51
C ILE A 128 -12.22 1.70 -32.90
N ARG A 129 -11.98 0.43 -33.22
CA ARG A 129 -10.84 -0.33 -32.69
C ARG A 129 -9.56 0.11 -33.37
N LEU A 130 -8.50 0.02 -32.58
CA LEU A 130 -7.14 0.25 -33.02
C LEU A 130 -6.27 -0.80 -32.33
N ASP A 131 -5.32 -1.38 -33.06
CA ASP A 131 -4.32 -2.27 -32.47
C ASP A 131 -3.40 -1.49 -31.53
N GLU A 132 -2.91 -2.16 -30.48
CA GLU A 132 -2.01 -1.57 -29.49
C GLU A 132 -0.73 -0.99 -30.13
N ASN A 133 -0.27 -1.61 -31.23
CA ASN A 133 0.92 -1.21 -31.97
C ASN A 133 0.60 -0.53 -33.32
N ALA A 134 -0.58 0.07 -33.46
CA ALA A 134 -1.01 0.69 -34.71
C ALA A 134 -0.06 1.82 -35.16
N LEU A 135 0.14 1.94 -36.47
CA LEU A 135 1.00 2.97 -37.02
C LEU A 135 0.30 4.35 -36.96
N PRO A 136 1.06 5.46 -37.04
CA PRO A 136 0.46 6.80 -37.09
C PRO A 136 -0.59 6.97 -38.21
N ALA A 137 -0.38 6.31 -39.35
CA ALA A 137 -1.33 6.32 -40.46
C ALA A 137 -2.68 5.65 -40.10
N ASP A 138 -2.65 4.56 -39.33
CA ASP A 138 -3.85 3.85 -38.89
C ASP A 138 -4.63 4.66 -37.86
N THR A 139 -3.92 5.33 -36.95
CA THR A 139 -4.52 6.26 -35.97
C THR A 139 -5.22 7.41 -36.68
N LEU A 140 -4.59 8.02 -37.70
CA LEU A 140 -5.19 9.09 -38.49
C LEU A 140 -6.45 8.61 -39.23
N LYS A 141 -6.42 7.39 -39.77
CA LYS A 141 -7.58 6.78 -40.43
C LYS A 141 -8.73 6.55 -39.44
N ALA A 142 -8.46 6.01 -38.26
CA ALA A 142 -9.45 5.80 -37.21
C ALA A 142 -10.06 7.12 -36.71
N TYR A 143 -9.22 8.14 -36.51
CA TYR A 143 -9.66 9.47 -36.12
C TYR A 143 -10.57 10.12 -37.16
N ASN A 144 -10.18 10.09 -38.44
CA ASN A 144 -11.00 10.62 -39.53
C ASN A 144 -12.34 9.87 -39.67
N LYS A 145 -12.33 8.56 -39.46
CA LYS A 145 -13.56 7.75 -39.40
C LYS A 145 -14.47 8.20 -38.25
N ALA A 146 -13.93 8.39 -37.04
CA ALA A 146 -14.69 8.88 -35.90
C ALA A 146 -15.29 10.28 -36.16
N LEU A 147 -14.52 11.20 -36.76
CA LEU A 147 -15.02 12.52 -37.15
C LEU A 147 -16.13 12.46 -38.19
N ALA A 148 -16.02 11.58 -39.18
CA ALA A 148 -17.06 11.42 -40.21
C ALA A 148 -18.38 10.91 -39.61
N LEU A 149 -18.32 9.94 -38.69
CA LEU A 149 -19.50 9.45 -37.97
C LEU A 149 -20.09 10.53 -37.05
N LYS A 150 -19.24 11.26 -36.32
CA LYS A 150 -19.65 12.40 -35.49
C LYS A 150 -20.39 13.45 -36.32
N LYS A 151 -19.86 13.82 -37.48
CA LYS A 151 -20.49 14.81 -38.38
C LYS A 151 -21.89 14.39 -38.83
N ARG A 152 -22.10 13.10 -39.10
CA ARG A 152 -23.43 12.55 -39.43
C ARG A 152 -24.42 12.72 -38.28
N ILE A 153 -23.99 12.41 -37.06
CA ILE A 153 -24.80 12.56 -35.84
C ILE A 153 -25.11 14.04 -35.58
N GLU A 154 -24.11 14.93 -35.69
CA GLU A 154 -24.30 16.38 -35.53
C GLU A 154 -25.20 16.99 -36.62
N ALA A 155 -25.24 16.38 -37.80
CA ALA A 155 -26.17 16.75 -38.87
C ALA A 155 -27.61 16.25 -38.63
N GLY A 156 -27.87 15.54 -37.52
CA GLY A 156 -29.20 15.10 -37.10
C GLY A 156 -29.53 13.64 -37.46
N GLU A 157 -28.58 12.85 -37.96
CA GLU A 157 -28.81 11.41 -38.15
C GLU A 157 -28.92 10.70 -36.79
N ASP A 158 -29.86 9.75 -36.69
CA ASP A 158 -30.07 8.97 -35.47
C ASP A 158 -28.81 8.19 -35.05
N PHE A 159 -28.43 8.28 -33.77
CA PHE A 159 -27.19 7.69 -33.26
C PHE A 159 -27.15 6.17 -33.44
N ALA A 160 -28.26 5.49 -33.13
CA ALA A 160 -28.33 4.03 -33.24
C ALA A 160 -28.19 3.57 -34.70
N THR A 161 -28.76 4.34 -35.63
CA THR A 161 -28.61 4.11 -37.07
C THR A 161 -27.16 4.28 -37.51
N VAL A 162 -26.47 5.35 -37.07
CA VAL A 162 -25.04 5.55 -37.37
C VAL A 162 -24.18 4.44 -36.77
N ALA A 163 -24.45 4.06 -35.52
CA ALA A 163 -23.73 2.99 -34.83
C ALA A 163 -23.87 1.63 -35.53
N LYS A 164 -25.07 1.29 -36.03
CA LYS A 164 -25.35 0.04 -36.77
C LYS A 164 -24.90 0.06 -38.23
N SER A 165 -24.64 1.25 -38.79
CA SER A 165 -24.31 1.39 -40.21
C SER A 165 -23.02 0.65 -40.60
N LYS A 166 -22.86 0.34 -41.89
CA LYS A 166 -21.62 -0.25 -42.42
C LYS A 166 -20.46 0.74 -42.22
N GLY A 167 -19.50 0.37 -41.38
CA GLY A 167 -18.43 1.27 -40.97
C GLY A 167 -18.78 2.17 -39.77
N GLY A 168 -19.88 1.88 -39.06
CA GLY A 168 -20.23 2.43 -37.76
C GLY A 168 -19.41 1.82 -36.63
N SER A 169 -20.06 1.48 -35.52
CA SER A 169 -19.41 0.92 -34.34
C SER A 169 -18.90 -0.49 -34.60
N GLU A 170 -17.67 -0.73 -34.15
CA GLU A 170 -17.00 -2.02 -34.15
C GLU A 170 -17.21 -2.77 -32.83
N ASP A 171 -17.92 -2.18 -31.86
CA ASP A 171 -18.45 -2.91 -30.72
C ASP A 171 -19.52 -3.91 -31.20
N PRO A 172 -19.37 -5.22 -30.96
CA PRO A 172 -20.36 -6.22 -31.37
C PRO A 172 -21.76 -5.96 -30.81
N SER A 173 -21.86 -5.41 -29.60
CA SER A 173 -23.15 -5.09 -28.97
C SER A 173 -23.89 -3.98 -29.70
N ALA A 174 -23.17 -3.05 -30.35
CA ALA A 174 -23.79 -1.93 -31.05
C ALA A 174 -24.72 -2.35 -32.20
N GLN A 175 -24.49 -3.53 -32.78
CA GLN A 175 -25.36 -4.08 -33.82
C GLN A 175 -26.76 -4.42 -33.27
N THR A 176 -26.85 -4.85 -32.01
CA THR A 176 -28.11 -5.19 -31.36
C THR A 176 -28.72 -3.98 -30.67
N ASN A 177 -27.98 -3.31 -29.79
CA ASN A 177 -28.48 -2.21 -28.94
C ASN A 177 -28.33 -0.79 -29.53
N GLY A 178 -27.73 -0.64 -30.72
CA GLY A 178 -27.50 0.68 -31.32
C GLY A 178 -26.43 1.51 -30.61
N GLY A 179 -25.58 0.87 -29.80
CA GLY A 179 -24.58 1.53 -28.97
C GLY A 179 -25.13 2.06 -27.65
N ASP A 180 -26.39 1.80 -27.30
CA ASP A 180 -26.99 2.22 -26.03
C ASP A 180 -26.43 1.43 -24.84
N LEU A 181 -25.80 2.14 -23.90
CA LEU A 181 -25.20 1.55 -22.69
C LEU A 181 -26.21 1.45 -21.54
N GLY A 182 -27.41 2.02 -21.68
CA GLY A 182 -28.35 2.13 -20.57
C GLY A 182 -27.88 3.13 -19.50
N TYR A 183 -28.47 3.05 -18.31
CA TYR A 183 -28.14 3.92 -17.18
C TYR A 183 -26.98 3.36 -16.36
N PHE A 184 -26.03 4.22 -16.00
CA PHE A 184 -24.94 3.90 -15.08
C PHE A 184 -24.51 5.12 -14.27
N THR A 185 -23.69 4.91 -13.24
CA THR A 185 -23.14 5.93 -12.33
C THR A 185 -21.64 6.17 -12.54
#